data_AF-A0A2G3E1Z8-F1
#
_entry.id   AF-A0A2G3E1Z8-F1
#
_cell.length_a   1.000
_cell.length_b   1.000
_cell.length_c   1.000
_cell.angle_alpha   90.00
_cell.angle_beta   90.00
_cell.angle_gamma   90.00
#
_symmetry.space_group_name_H-M   'P 1'
#
loop_
_entity.id
_entity.type
_entity.pdbx_description
1 polymer ?
#
loop_
_entity_poly.entity_id
_entity_poly.type
_entity_poly.pdbx_seq_one_letter_code
_entity_poly.pdbx_strand_id
1 'polypeptide(L)'
;MYRSIPEPEHLRLPKGEAIDMEKVIEFIEKQKWIFAKTYAHKAPHEYVVRGKVNGSDEEFMHVVDYIQENGITMYFWNHPNKYIMIGEHQYWVMRDGKDDPTTILNRCDLSQYKISVTWRGENGGGQDE
;
A
#
# COMPACT_ATOMS: atom_id res chain seq x y z
N MET A 1 32.88 22.01 -15.50
CA MET A 1 31.55 21.72 -16.08
C MET A 1 31.22 20.28 -15.74
N TYR A 2 30.54 20.02 -14.61
CA TYR A 2 30.11 18.66 -14.27
C TYR A 2 29.00 18.27 -15.25
N ARG A 3 29.27 17.34 -16.15
CA ARG A 3 28.23 16.69 -16.95
C ARG A 3 27.51 15.73 -16.02
N SER A 4 26.22 15.97 -15.80
CA SER A 4 25.33 15.05 -15.09
C SER A 4 25.46 13.66 -15.74
N ILE A 5 25.82 12.67 -14.94
CA ILE A 5 25.82 11.27 -15.39
C ILE A 5 24.34 10.93 -15.66
N PRO A 6 23.97 10.49 -16.88
CA PRO A 6 22.60 10.08 -17.13
C PRO A 6 22.27 8.86 -16.27
N GLU A 7 21.18 8.97 -15.52
CA GLU A 7 20.57 7.85 -14.78
C GLU A 7 20.50 6.60 -15.68
N PRO A 8 21.00 5.45 -15.24
CA PRO A 8 21.01 4.23 -16.05
C PRO A 8 19.58 3.85 -16.48
N GLU A 9 19.42 3.43 -17.73
CA GLU A 9 18.11 3.08 -18.29
C GLU A 9 17.39 1.96 -17.51
N HIS A 10 18.13 1.06 -16.85
CA HIS A 10 17.60 -0.01 -16.01
C HIS A 10 17.02 0.46 -14.66
N LEU A 11 17.26 1.71 -14.27
CA LEU A 11 16.68 2.33 -13.07
C LEU A 11 15.45 3.17 -13.42
N ARG A 12 15.14 3.34 -14.71
CA ARG A 12 13.91 4.00 -15.15
C ARG A 12 12.78 2.99 -15.13
N LEU A 13 11.76 3.25 -14.32
CA LEU A 13 10.49 2.51 -14.41
C LEU A 13 9.99 2.58 -15.85
N PRO A 14 9.46 1.48 -16.42
CA PRO A 14 8.86 1.52 -17.74
C PRO A 14 7.77 2.60 -17.75
N LYS A 15 7.69 3.37 -18.85
CA LYS A 15 6.84 4.56 -18.94
C LYS A 15 5.36 4.31 -18.55
N GLY A 16 4.86 3.07 -18.72
CA GLY A 16 3.54 2.66 -18.25
C GLY A 16 3.41 2.61 -16.73
N GLU A 17 4.34 1.97 -16.02
CA GLU A 17 4.32 1.87 -14.55
C GLU A 17 4.44 3.24 -13.87
N ALA A 18 5.23 4.15 -14.46
CA ALA A 18 5.33 5.52 -13.96
C ALA A 18 3.98 6.26 -14.03
N ILE A 19 3.24 6.09 -15.13
CA ILE A 19 1.90 6.69 -15.31
C ILE A 19 0.88 6.09 -14.33
N ASP A 20 0.96 4.78 -14.07
CA ASP A 20 0.05 4.12 -13.13
C ASP A 20 0.34 4.58 -11.68
N MET A 21 1.61 4.70 -11.30
CA MET A 21 1.97 5.23 -9.98
C MET A 21 1.55 6.70 -9.80
N GLU A 22 1.71 7.55 -10.82
CA GLU A 22 1.27 8.95 -10.77
C GLU A 22 -0.25 9.06 -10.52
N LYS A 23 -1.07 8.27 -11.21
CA LYS A 23 -2.52 8.24 -10.98
C LYS A 23 -2.88 7.78 -9.56
N VAL A 24 -2.14 6.80 -9.04
CA VAL A 24 -2.32 6.35 -7.65
C VAL A 24 -2.03 7.50 -6.68
N ILE A 25 -0.92 8.23 -6.88
CA ILE A 25 -0.53 9.38 -6.05
C ILE A 25 -1.58 10.49 -6.11
N GLU A 26 -2.01 10.88 -7.31
CA GLU A 26 -3.06 11.89 -7.49
C GLU A 26 -4.36 11.50 -6.77
N PHE A 27 -4.73 10.22 -6.82
CA PHE A 27 -5.89 9.71 -6.12
C PHE A 27 -5.76 9.80 -4.60
N ILE A 28 -4.66 9.33 -4.01
CA ILE A 28 -4.49 9.28 -2.55
C ILE A 28 -4.36 10.67 -1.91
N GLU A 29 -3.77 11.64 -2.62
CA GLU A 29 -3.53 13.00 -2.11
C GLU A 29 -4.81 13.82 -1.98
N LYS A 30 -5.80 13.61 -2.86
CA LYS A 30 -7.09 14.33 -2.80
C LYS A 30 -8.08 13.78 -1.77
N GLN A 31 -7.73 12.71 -1.06
CA GLN A 31 -8.64 12.04 -0.13
C GLN A 31 -8.74 12.74 1.24
N LYS A 32 -9.94 12.66 1.83
CA LYS A 32 -10.18 13.04 3.23
C LYS A 32 -10.11 11.81 4.11
N TRP A 33 -8.93 11.59 4.68
CA TRP A 33 -8.63 10.42 5.51
C TRP A 33 -9.34 10.47 6.86
N ILE A 34 -9.86 9.33 7.31
CA ILE A 34 -10.58 9.17 8.58
C ILE A 34 -9.68 8.40 9.54
N PHE A 35 -9.34 9.00 10.68
CA PHE A 35 -8.56 8.31 11.71
C PHE A 35 -9.36 7.20 12.42
N ALA A 36 -8.80 5.98 12.45
CA ALA A 36 -9.40 4.81 13.05
C ALA A 36 -9.26 4.80 14.58
N LYS A 37 -10.16 5.50 15.27
CA LYS A 37 -10.14 5.64 16.75
C LYS A 37 -10.10 4.31 17.50
N THR A 38 -10.77 3.28 16.98
CA THR A 38 -10.83 1.95 17.61
C THR A 38 -9.45 1.30 17.76
N TYR A 39 -8.50 1.63 16.88
CA TYR A 39 -7.17 1.03 16.86
C TYR A 39 -6.05 2.00 17.25
N ALA A 40 -6.39 3.20 17.74
CA ALA A 40 -5.44 4.29 17.99
C ALA A 40 -4.20 3.88 18.81
N HIS A 41 -4.34 2.95 19.77
CA HIS A 41 -3.25 2.52 20.64
C HIS A 41 -2.52 1.24 20.21
N LYS A 42 -3.09 0.47 19.27
CA LYS A 42 -2.55 -0.84 18.86
C LYS A 42 -2.01 -0.83 17.44
N ALA A 43 -2.70 -0.11 16.57
CA ALA A 43 -2.42 -0.01 15.15
C ALA A 43 -3.01 1.31 14.65
N PRO A 44 -2.40 2.47 14.99
CA PRO A 44 -2.90 3.75 14.50
C PRO A 44 -2.87 3.73 12.97
N HIS A 45 -4.00 4.05 12.34
CA HIS A 45 -4.11 4.16 10.88
C HIS A 45 -5.28 5.06 10.52
N GLU A 46 -5.32 5.44 9.26
CA GLU A 46 -6.42 6.18 8.67
C GLU A 46 -6.99 5.40 7.49
N TYR A 47 -8.21 5.75 7.09
CA TYR A 47 -8.87 5.06 6.00
C TYR A 47 -9.84 5.92 5.21
N VAL A 48 -10.17 5.47 4.01
CA VAL A 48 -11.31 5.91 3.21
C VAL A 48 -12.15 4.72 2.76
N VAL A 49 -13.45 4.93 2.59
CA VAL A 49 -14.39 3.90 2.14
C VAL A 49 -14.73 4.18 0.69
N ARG A 50 -14.76 3.15 -0.17
CA ARG A 50 -15.07 3.22 -1.61
C ARG A 50 -16.20 4.20 -1.94
N GLY A 51 -17.35 4.10 -1.28
CA GLY A 51 -18.51 4.99 -1.51
C GLY A 51 -18.40 6.42 -0.95
N LYS A 52 -17.25 6.83 -0.41
CA LYS A 52 -17.03 8.14 0.24
C LYS A 52 -15.73 8.82 -0.19
N VAL A 53 -15.09 8.31 -1.24
CA VAL A 53 -13.85 8.89 -1.77
C VAL A 53 -14.11 10.21 -2.50
N ASN A 54 -13.09 11.05 -2.56
CA ASN A 54 -13.06 12.20 -3.44
C ASN A 54 -12.47 11.75 -4.79
N GLY A 55 -13.32 11.33 -5.72
CA GLY A 55 -12.93 10.74 -7.00
C GLY A 55 -14.01 9.82 -7.54
N SER A 56 -13.73 9.19 -8.67
CA SER A 56 -14.61 8.17 -9.24
C SER A 56 -14.34 6.78 -8.63
N ASP A 57 -15.29 5.88 -8.81
CA ASP A 57 -15.15 4.49 -8.39
C ASP A 57 -14.03 3.79 -9.16
N GLU A 58 -13.89 4.12 -10.44
CA GLU A 58 -12.83 3.60 -11.32
C GLU A 58 -11.44 4.04 -10.85
N GLU A 59 -11.28 5.29 -10.41
CA GLU A 59 -10.02 5.76 -9.83
C GLU A 59 -9.69 4.99 -8.54
N PHE A 60 -10.69 4.76 -7.68
CA PHE A 60 -10.50 3.97 -6.47
C PHE A 60 -10.11 2.53 -6.79
N MET A 61 -10.82 1.88 -7.71
CA MET A 61 -10.54 0.50 -8.12
C MET A 61 -9.19 0.38 -8.82
N HIS A 62 -8.74 1.40 -9.56
CA HIS A 62 -7.39 1.45 -10.11
C HIS A 62 -6.32 1.38 -9.01
N VAL A 63 -6.49 2.13 -7.90
CA VAL A 63 -5.58 2.02 -6.74
C VAL A 63 -5.66 0.64 -6.08
N VAL A 64 -6.86 0.08 -5.95
CA VAL A 64 -7.03 -1.27 -5.38
C VAL A 64 -6.26 -2.29 -6.20
N ASP A 65 -6.46 -2.30 -7.52
CA ASP A 65 -5.82 -3.26 -8.43
C ASP A 65 -4.30 -3.05 -8.46
N TYR A 66 -3.83 -1.81 -8.49
CA TYR A 66 -2.40 -1.49 -8.39
C TYR A 66 -1.75 -2.09 -7.13
N ILE A 67 -2.41 -1.98 -5.97
CA ILE A 67 -1.93 -2.58 -4.70
C ILE A 67 -1.91 -4.11 -4.79
N GLN A 68 -2.93 -4.73 -5.39
CA GLN A 68 -2.98 -6.20 -5.49
C GLN A 68 -1.87 -6.74 -6.40
N GLU A 69 -1.56 -6.04 -7.49
CA GLU A 69 -0.57 -6.45 -8.49
C GLU A 69 0.87 -6.18 -8.06
N ASN A 70 1.12 -4.99 -7.48
CA ASN A 70 2.48 -4.51 -7.18
C ASN A 70 2.85 -4.61 -5.69
N GLY A 71 1.87 -4.92 -4.83
CA GLY A 71 2.08 -4.93 -3.39
C GLY A 71 2.95 -6.08 -2.91
N ILE A 72 3.75 -5.79 -1.88
CA ILE A 72 4.42 -6.83 -1.10
C ILE A 72 3.45 -7.40 -0.06
N THR A 73 3.51 -8.72 0.15
CA THR A 73 2.68 -9.35 1.18
C THR A 73 3.29 -9.06 2.55
N MET A 74 2.55 -8.36 3.40
CA MET A 74 2.89 -8.17 4.81
C MET A 74 1.72 -8.63 5.69
N TYR A 75 1.96 -8.73 6.98
CA TYR A 75 0.96 -9.23 7.93
C TYR A 75 0.47 -8.11 8.84
N PHE A 76 -0.85 -7.93 8.86
CA PHE A 76 -1.52 -7.19 9.92
C PHE A 76 -2.04 -8.20 10.94
N TRP A 77 -1.38 -8.27 12.11
CA TRP A 77 -1.46 -9.43 13.00
C TRP A 77 -1.18 -10.74 12.23
N ASN A 78 -2.17 -11.60 12.05
CA ASN A 78 -2.05 -12.87 11.31
C ASN A 78 -2.77 -12.83 9.96
N HIS A 79 -3.21 -11.65 9.52
CA HIS A 79 -3.92 -11.48 8.26
C HIS A 79 -2.94 -11.00 7.18
N PRO A 80 -2.61 -11.83 6.18
CA PRO A 80 -1.77 -11.40 5.07
C PRO A 80 -2.54 -10.39 4.21
N ASN A 81 -1.92 -9.24 3.96
CA ASN A 81 -2.45 -8.22 3.05
C ASN A 81 -1.35 -7.74 2.11
N LYS A 82 -1.76 -7.14 0.99
CA LYS A 82 -0.87 -6.50 0.02
C LYS A 82 -0.65 -5.04 0.39
N TYR A 83 0.60 -4.62 0.43
CA TYR A 83 1.02 -3.27 0.80
C TYR A 83 1.88 -2.64 -0.28
N ILE A 84 1.68 -1.35 -0.50
CA ILE A 84 2.61 -0.48 -1.21
C ILE A 84 3.09 0.63 -0.28
N MET A 85 4.29 1.16 -0.53
CA MET A 85 4.85 2.29 0.19
C MET A 85 4.97 3.46 -0.76
N ILE A 86 4.34 4.59 -0.41
CA ILE A 86 4.39 5.82 -1.20
C ILE A 86 4.66 6.97 -0.22
N GLY A 87 5.76 7.69 -0.46
CA GLY A 87 6.22 8.74 0.44
C GLY A 87 6.45 8.21 1.86
N GLU A 88 5.84 8.86 2.84
CA GLU A 88 5.95 8.51 4.26
C GLU A 88 4.89 7.51 4.74
N HIS A 89 4.06 6.97 3.83
CA HIS A 89 2.93 6.12 4.20
C HIS A 89 3.01 4.74 3.53
N GLN A 90 2.50 3.74 4.24
CA GLN A 90 2.11 2.45 3.67
C GLN A 90 0.60 2.41 3.43
N TYR A 91 0.17 1.72 2.38
CA TYR A 91 -1.22 1.62 1.96
C TYR A 91 -1.62 0.17 1.76
N TRP A 92 -2.84 -0.20 2.19
CA TRP A 92 -3.40 -1.54 1.97
C TRP A 92 -4.92 -1.50 1.86
N VAL A 93 -5.48 -2.50 1.21
CA VAL A 93 -6.92 -2.64 0.99
C VAL A 93 -7.49 -3.72 1.91
N MET A 94 -8.66 -3.46 2.49
CA MET A 94 -9.51 -4.49 3.09
C MET A 94 -10.81 -4.60 2.29
N ARG A 95 -11.17 -5.82 1.87
CA ARG A 95 -12.40 -6.15 1.17
C ARG A 95 -12.77 -7.61 1.39
N ASP A 96 -14.06 -7.92 1.42
CA ASP A 96 -14.56 -9.31 1.49
C ASP A 96 -14.65 -9.96 0.10
N GLY A 97 -14.65 -9.16 -0.97
CA GLY A 97 -14.70 -9.62 -2.36
C GLY A 97 -14.27 -8.55 -3.36
N LYS A 98 -14.09 -8.92 -4.64
CA LYS A 98 -13.57 -8.00 -5.68
C LYS A 98 -14.42 -6.73 -5.81
N ASP A 99 -15.74 -6.89 -5.80
CA ASP A 99 -16.71 -5.81 -6.02
C ASP A 99 -17.38 -5.32 -4.73
N ASP A 100 -16.78 -5.59 -3.57
CA ASP A 100 -17.32 -5.23 -2.27
C ASP A 100 -17.49 -3.69 -2.14
N PRO A 101 -18.72 -3.17 -1.93
CA PRO A 101 -18.95 -1.74 -1.77
C PRO A 101 -18.41 -1.19 -0.44
N THR A 102 -18.09 -2.09 0.51
CA THR A 102 -17.47 -1.76 1.79
C THR A 102 -15.96 -1.78 1.73
N THR A 103 -15.35 -1.94 0.55
CA THR A 103 -13.90 -1.89 0.37
C THR A 103 -13.31 -0.62 0.99
N ILE A 104 -12.29 -0.81 1.82
CA ILE A 104 -11.57 0.24 2.53
C ILE A 104 -10.14 0.31 2.01
N LEU A 105 -9.68 1.51 1.66
CA LEU A 105 -8.27 1.81 1.48
C LEU A 105 -7.75 2.41 2.80
N ASN A 106 -6.76 1.76 3.39
CA ASN A 106 -6.10 2.20 4.60
C ASN A 106 -4.76 2.83 4.29
N ARG A 107 -4.30 3.72 5.18
CA ARG A 107 -2.92 4.19 5.22
C ARG A 107 -2.39 4.26 6.65
N CYS A 108 -1.08 4.15 6.80
CA CYS A 108 -0.40 4.55 8.03
C CYS A 108 0.98 5.13 7.72
N ASP A 109 1.40 6.06 8.56
CA ASP A 109 2.75 6.60 8.60
C ASP A 109 3.77 5.47 8.92
N LEU A 110 4.82 5.39 8.10
CA LEU A 110 5.90 4.41 8.24
C LEU A 110 6.68 4.56 9.55
N SER A 111 6.72 5.76 10.14
CA SER A 111 7.37 6.00 11.44
C SER A 111 6.68 5.29 12.60
N GLN A 112 5.40 4.91 12.44
CA GLN A 112 4.62 4.24 13.48
C GLN A 112 4.93 2.74 13.58
N TYR A 113 5.57 2.15 12.57
CA TYR A 113 5.81 0.71 12.51
C TYR A 113 7.29 0.38 12.31
N LYS A 114 7.78 -0.61 13.05
CA LYS A 114 9.02 -1.30 12.73
C LYS A 114 8.71 -2.42 11.74
N ILE A 115 9.03 -2.21 10.47
CA ILE A 115 8.93 -3.28 9.46
C ILE A 115 10.08 -4.26 9.72
N SER A 116 9.75 -5.48 10.15
CA SER A 116 10.71 -6.58 10.21
C SER A 116 10.57 -7.45 8.98
N VAL A 117 11.65 -7.57 8.19
CA VAL A 117 11.72 -8.53 7.09
C VAL A 117 12.27 -9.83 7.66
N THR A 118 11.45 -10.88 7.69
CA THR A 118 11.88 -12.22 8.09
C THR A 118 11.88 -13.12 6.86
N TRP A 119 13.06 -13.63 6.49
CA TRP A 119 13.15 -14.65 5.44
C TRP A 119 12.67 -15.99 6.00
N ARG A 120 11.57 -16.52 5.49
CA ARG A 120 11.14 -17.89 5.72
C ARG A 120 11.56 -18.72 4.52
N GLY A 121 12.74 -19.33 4.58
CA GLY A 121 13.23 -20.24 3.55
C GLY A 121 12.39 -21.51 3.39
N GLU A 122 12.72 -22.31 2.39
CA GLU A 122 12.06 -23.59 2.07
C GLU A 122 12.28 -24.72 3.11
N ASN A 123 12.94 -24.47 4.24
CA ASN A 123 13.12 -25.47 5.30
C ASN A 123 12.87 -24.87 6.68
N GLY A 124 11.60 -24.73 7.07
CA GLY A 124 11.20 -24.45 8.46
C GLY A 124 11.24 -25.70 9.35
N GLY A 125 12.31 -26.48 9.26
CA GLY A 125 12.56 -27.61 10.16
C GLY A 125 13.41 -27.17 11.33
N GLY A 126 12.77 -26.90 12.47
CA GLY A 126 13.42 -26.74 13.76
C GLY A 126 12.43 -27.19 14.82
N GLN A 127 12.64 -28.41 15.34
CA GLN A 127 11.98 -28.91 16.53
C GLN A 127 12.40 -28.04 17.72
N ASP A 128 11.44 -27.53 18.47
CA ASP A 128 11.69 -26.97 19.80
C ASP A 128 11.73 -28.12 20.82
N GLU A 129 12.78 -28.12 21.65
CA GLU A 129 13.02 -29.01 22.80
C GLU A 129 12.04 -28.79 23.95
#